data_AF-A0A9D7YAR3-F1
#
_entry.id   AF-A0A9D7YAR3-F1
#
_cell.length_a   1.000
_cell.length_b   1.000
_cell.length_c   1.000
_cell.angle_alpha   90.00
_cell.angle_beta   90.00
_cell.angle_gamma   90.00
#
_symmetry.space_group_name_H-M   'P 1'
#
loop_
_entity.id
_entity.type
_entity.pdbx_description
1 polymer ?
#
loop_
_entity_poly.entity_id
_entity_poly.type
_entity_poly.pdbx_seq_one_letter_code
_entity_poly.pdbx_strand_id
1 'polypeptide(L)' 'MIDIKIYGTGTSGHQLAKMKLTKCLSDAALDFHITDISNIKEIMDDQIEYVPCIKVNDDNLFEIKQNGRY' A
#
# COMPACT_ATOMS: atom_id res chain seq x y z
N MET A 1 -9.11 -13.10 -6.28
CA MET A 1 -8.46 -12.52 -5.11
C MET A 1 -7.26 -11.67 -5.50
N ILE A 2 -7.35 -10.36 -5.31
CA ILE A 2 -6.25 -9.41 -5.46
C ILE A 2 -5.47 -9.37 -4.14
N ASP A 3 -4.17 -9.61 -4.16
CA ASP A 3 -3.32 -9.48 -2.97
C ASP A 3 -2.65 -8.10 -2.96
N ILE A 4 -2.77 -7.40 -1.84
CA ILE A 4 -2.34 -6.02 -1.72
C ILE A 4 -1.52 -5.87 -0.45
N LYS A 5 -0.28 -5.42 -0.60
CA LYS A 5 0.56 -4.98 0.51
C LYS A 5 0.55 -3.47 0.57
N ILE A 6 0.17 -2.91 1.70
CA ILE A 6 0.30 -1.49 1.96
C ILE A 6 1.44 -1.27 2.95
N TYR A 7 2.45 -0.53 2.52
CA TYR A 7 3.63 -0.25 3.32
C TYR A 7 3.52 1.14 3.89
N GLY A 8 3.70 1.26 5.20
CA GLY A 8 3.67 2.56 5.84
C GLY A 8 3.84 2.47 7.34
N THR A 9 4.43 3.53 7.89
CA THR A 9 4.44 3.76 9.33
C THR A 9 3.08 4.33 9.74
N GLY A 10 2.72 4.26 11.03
CA GLY A 10 1.40 4.65 11.59
C GLY A 10 1.00 6.13 11.46
N THR A 11 1.47 6.82 10.43
CA THR A 11 1.15 8.19 10.03
C THR A 11 -0.28 8.32 9.50
N SER A 12 -0.78 9.57 9.48
CA SER A 12 -2.08 9.90 8.91
C SER A 12 -2.19 9.58 7.42
N GLY A 13 -1.11 9.71 6.65
CA GLY A 13 -1.07 9.38 5.23
C GLY A 13 -1.30 7.89 4.96
N HIS A 14 -0.65 7.03 5.75
CA HIS A 14 -0.83 5.57 5.68
C HIS A 14 -2.28 5.16 5.95
N GLN A 15 -2.85 5.67 7.04
CA GLN A 15 -4.24 5.37 7.42
C GLN A 15 -5.24 5.85 6.35
N LEU A 16 -5.00 7.03 5.77
CA LEU A 16 -5.83 7.58 4.70
C LEU A 16 -5.77 6.72 3.44
N ALA A 17 -4.56 6.32 3.02
CA ALA A 17 -4.35 5.46 1.86
C ALA A 17 -5.07 4.10 2.03
N LYS A 18 -4.88 3.46 3.19
CA LYS A 18 -5.56 2.21 3.55
C LYS A 18 -7.09 2.35 3.45
N MET A 19 -7.64 3.36 4.10
CA MET A 19 -9.10 3.58 4.13
C MET A 19 -9.66 3.82 2.73
N LYS A 20 -9.01 4.64 1.92
CA LYS A 20 -9.46 4.96 0.56
C LYS A 20 -9.38 3.74 -0.36
N LEU A 21 -8.29 2.98 -0.29
CA LEU A 21 -8.09 1.78 -1.09
C LEU A 21 -9.14 0.72 -0.75
N THR A 22 -9.31 0.38 0.53
CA THR A 22 -10.33 -0.57 0.98
C THR A 22 -11.72 -0.14 0.54
N LYS A 23 -12.05 1.16 0.67
CA LYS A 23 -13.35 1.67 0.22
C LYS A 23 -13.55 1.47 -1.28
N CYS A 24 -12.58 1.84 -2.12
CA CYS A 24 -12.68 1.68 -3.57
C CYS A 24 -12.85 0.22 -4.00
N LEU A 25 -12.08 -0.69 -3.39
CA LEU A 25 -12.14 -2.12 -3.74
C LEU A 25 -13.47 -2.76 -3.30
N SER A 26 -13.96 -2.39 -2.10
CA SER A 26 -15.26 -2.83 -1.59
C SER A 26 -16.41 -2.28 -2.43
N ASP A 27 -16.38 -0.99 -2.79
CA ASP A 27 -17.40 -0.35 -3.64
C ASP A 27 -17.44 -1.00 -5.04
N ALA A 28 -16.30 -1.52 -5.52
CA ALA A 28 -16.19 -2.26 -6.78
C ALA A 28 -16.55 -3.76 -6.67
N ALA A 29 -16.94 -4.25 -5.49
CA ALA A 29 -17.22 -5.65 -5.19
C ALA A 29 -16.09 -6.61 -5.62
N LEU A 30 -14.84 -6.16 -5.51
CA LEU A 30 -13.66 -6.97 -5.80
C LEU A 30 -13.36 -7.90 -4.63
N ASP A 31 -12.88 -9.10 -4.93
CA ASP A 31 -12.34 -10.03 -3.96
C ASP A 31 -10.86 -9.70 -3.72
N PHE A 32 -10.51 -9.24 -2.52
CA PHE A 32 -9.16 -8.75 -2.19
C PHE A 32 -8.73 -9.08 -0.76
N HIS A 33 -7.40 -9.13 -0.57
CA HIS A 33 -6.74 -9.23 0.72
C HIS A 33 -5.77 -8.06 0.87
N ILE A 34 -5.79 -7.38 2.03
CA ILE A 34 -4.84 -6.28 2.33
C ILE A 34 -3.98 -6.70 3.52
N THR A 35 -2.67 -6.75 3.30
CA THR A 35 -1.65 -6.91 4.34
C THR A 35 -1.03 -5.55 4.67
N ASP A 36 -1.03 -5.19 5.94
CA ASP A 36 -0.46 -3.93 6.44
C ASP A 36 0.98 -4.15 6.93
N ILE A 37 1.96 -3.68 6.15
CA ILE A 37 3.38 -3.83 6.44
C ILE A 37 3.89 -2.53 7.07
N SER A 38 4.08 -2.56 8.39
CA SER A 38 4.59 -1.42 9.17
C SER A 38 5.99 -1.63 9.74
N ASN A 39 6.52 -2.85 9.64
CA ASN A 39 7.86 -3.19 10.08
C ASN A 39 8.91 -2.65 9.10
N ILE A 40 9.78 -1.77 9.57
CA ILE A 40 10.84 -1.15 8.76
C ILE A 40 11.75 -2.21 8.12
N LYS A 41 12.03 -3.31 8.81
CA LYS A 41 12.88 -4.37 8.25
C LYS A 41 12.23 -4.99 7.02
N GLU A 42 10.93 -5.31 7.09
CA GLU A 42 10.18 -5.88 5.97
C GLU A 42 10.06 -4.89 4.81
N ILE A 43 9.88 -3.59 5.10
CA ILE A 43 9.85 -2.51 4.09
C ILE A 43 11.19 -2.46 3.32
N MET A 44 12.32 -2.56 4.04
CA MET A 44 13.65 -2.54 3.43
C MET A 44 13.97 -3.82 2.66
N ASP A 45 13.59 -4.98 3.20
CA ASP A 45 13.77 -6.29 2.53
C ASP A 45 13.01 -6.34 1.20
N ASP A 46 11.84 -5.70 1.13
CA ASP A 46 11.02 -5.54 -0.09
C ASP A 46 11.51 -4.40 -1.01
N GLN A 47 12.64 -3.75 -0.71
CA GLN A 47 13.27 -2.68 -1.49
C GLN A 47 12.35 -1.47 -1.76
N ILE A 48 11.50 -1.13 -0.79
CA ILE A 48 10.62 0.04 -0.88
C ILE A 48 11.40 1.31 -0.55
N GLU A 49 11.41 2.29 -1.45
CA GLU A 49 12.13 3.56 -1.26
C GLU A 49 11.27 4.60 -0.54
N TYR A 50 9.95 4.59 -0.80
CA TYR A 50 9.03 5.59 -0.29
C TYR A 50 7.82 4.97 0.40
N VAL A 51 7.41 5.57 1.52
CA VAL A 51 6.16 5.25 2.21
C VAL A 51 5.29 6.50 2.39
N PRO A 52 3.95 6.37 2.37
CA PRO A 52 3.20 5.14 2.15
C PRO A 52 3.25 4.70 0.67
N CYS A 53 3.29 3.39 0.44
CA CYS A 53 3.21 2.80 -0.90
C CYS A 53 2.32 1.56 -0.93
N ILE A 54 1.93 1.15 -2.13
CA ILE A 54 1.02 0.03 -2.36
C ILE A 54 1.65 -0.92 -3.38
N LYS A 55 1.72 -2.21 -3.05
CA LYS A 55 2.13 -3.26 -3.97
C LYS A 55 0.96 -4.19 -4.22
N VAL A 56 0.72 -4.53 -5.50
CA VAL A 56 -0.41 -5.36 -5.94
C VAL A 56 0.11 -6.60 -6.63
N ASN A 57 -0.35 -7.76 -6.15
CA ASN A 57 0.01 -9.10 -6.63
C ASN A 57 1.53 -9.33 -6.72
N ASP A 58 2.29 -8.73 -5.80
CA ASP A 58 3.77 -8.76 -5.75
C ASP A 58 4.53 -8.25 -6.99
N ASP A 59 3.83 -7.81 -8.03
CA ASP A 59 4.42 -7.36 -9.29
C ASP A 59 4.33 -5.84 -9.50
N ASN A 60 3.23 -5.22 -9.06
CA ASN A 60 2.96 -3.81 -9.37
C ASN A 60 3.15 -2.94 -8.13
N LEU A 61 4.19 -2.11 -8.13
CA LEU A 61 4.49 -1.18 -7.05
C LEU A 61 4.06 0.25 -7.40
N PHE A 62 3.32 0.89 -6.50
CA PHE A 62 2.84 2.26 -6.60
C PHE A 62 3.37 3.07 -5.42
N GLU A 63 4.34 3.94 -5.69
CA GLU A 63 4.99 4.78 -4.69
C GLU A 63 4.60 6.24 -4.87
N ILE A 64 4.31 6.93 -3.78
CA ILE A 64 4.11 8.38 -3.81
C ILE A 64 5.49 9.03 -3.73
N LYS A 65 6.04 9.42 -4.89
CA LYS A 65 7.33 10.12 -4.95
C LYS A 65 7.18 11.55 -4.44
N GLN A 66 8.29 12.15 -3.96
CA GLN A 66 8.31 13.53 -3.41
C GLN A 66 7.80 14.61 -4.38
N ASN A 67 7.78 14.33 -5.68
CA ASN A 67 7.25 15.22 -6.72
C ASN A 67 5.74 15.05 -6.96
N GLY A 68 5.04 14.25 -6.15
CA GLY A 68 3.61 13.98 -6.28
C GLY A 68 3.23 13.08 -7.47
N ARG A 69 4.20 12.44 -8.12
CA ARG A 69 3.95 11.46 -9.18
C ARG A 69 3.86 10.05 -8.60
N TYR A 70 3.03 9.22 -9.24
CA TYR A 70 2.82 7.79 -8.99
C TYR A 70 3.55 6.95 -10.05
#